data_AF-A0A897NE78-F1
#
_entry.id   AF-A0A897NE78-F1
#
_cell.length_a   1.000
_cell.length_b   1.000
_cell.length_c   1.000
_cell.angle_alpha   90.00
_cell.angle_beta   90.00
_cell.angle_gamma   90.00
#
_symmetry.space_group_name_H-M   'P 1'
#
loop_
_entity.id
_entity.type
_entity.pdbx_description
1 polymer ?
#
loop_
_entity_poly.entity_id
_entity_poly.type
_entity_poly.pdbx_seq_one_letter_code
_entity_poly.pdbx_strand_id
1 'polypeptide(L)' 'MDLRRHPTARCERCDSRLWYGLKSEGSGWKVLYKCQTAGCEGEVATSFIDMASVSSRDEVYERAEDIGRTL' A
#
# COMPACT_ATOMS: atom_id res chain seq x y z
N MET A 1 6.95 10.64 -0.38
CA MET A 1 5.96 9.54 -0.42
C MET A 1 5.68 9.15 1.02
N ASP A 2 4.48 9.43 1.53
CA ASP A 2 4.10 9.09 2.89
C ASP A 2 3.69 7.62 2.99
N LEU A 3 4.35 6.90 3.88
CA LEU A 3 4.01 5.51 4.21
C LEU A 3 3.08 5.49 5.43
N ARG A 4 1.99 4.74 5.31
CA ARG A 4 1.04 4.48 6.38
C ARG A 4 1.16 3.02 6.79
N ARG A 5 1.09 2.75 8.09
CA ARG A 5 1.09 1.38 8.60
C ARG A 5 -0.27 0.75 8.32
N HIS A 6 -0.27 -0.39 7.65
CA HIS A 6 -1.49 -1.14 7.39
C HIS A 6 -2.07 -1.69 8.71
N PRO A 7 -3.39 -1.63 8.94
CA PRO A 7 -3.98 -2.08 10.20
C PRO A 7 -3.88 -3.60 10.40
N THR A 8 -4.10 -4.39 9.33
CA THR A 8 -4.22 -5.86 9.40
C THR A 8 -3.19 -6.64 8.59
N ALA A 9 -2.84 -6.22 7.38
CA ALA A 9 -1.89 -6.90 6.50
C ALA A 9 -0.51 -7.12 7.13
N ARG A 10 0.03 -8.31 6.93
CA ARG A 10 1.30 -8.78 7.50
C ARG A 10 2.22 -9.29 6.42
N CYS A 11 3.52 -9.12 6.65
CA CYS A 11 4.53 -9.67 5.76
C CYS A 11 4.57 -11.20 5.90
N GLU A 12 4.38 -11.93 4.81
CA GLU A 12 4.44 -13.41 4.79
C GLU A 12 5.77 -13.98 5.31
N ARG A 13 6.86 -13.20 5.26
CA ARG A 13 8.20 -13.65 5.64
C ARG A 13 8.54 -13.47 7.12
N CYS A 14 8.01 -12.43 7.77
CA CYS A 14 8.38 -12.07 9.15
C CYS A 14 7.18 -11.72 10.05
N ASP A 15 5.95 -11.90 9.55
CA ASP A 15 4.67 -11.66 10.22
C ASP A 15 4.45 -10.23 10.77
N SER A 16 5.35 -9.31 10.42
CA SER A 16 5.28 -7.90 10.83
C SER A 16 4.25 -7.13 10.02
N ARG A 17 3.67 -6.08 10.62
CA ARG A 17 2.71 -5.22 9.92
C ARG A 17 3.34 -4.59 8.69
N LEU A 18 2.64 -4.68 7.56
CA LEU A 18 3.04 -4.02 6.33
C LEU A 18 2.81 -2.52 6.43
N TRP A 19 3.61 -1.80 5.64
CA TRP A 19 3.44 -0.39 5.37
C TRP A 19 3.02 -0.23 3.93
N TYR A 20 2.13 0.70 3.65
CA TYR A 20 1.72 1.01 2.30
C TYR A 20 1.84 2.50 2.06
N GLY A 21 2.14 2.89 0.84
CA GLY A 21 2.11 4.30 0.46
C GLY A 21 1.60 4.50 -0.95
N LEU A 22 1.22 5.74 -1.21
CA LEU A 22 0.70 6.18 -2.49
C LEU A 22 1.70 7.10 -3.18
N LYS A 23 1.92 6.85 -4.46
CA LYS A 23 2.63 7.76 -5.37
C LYS A 23 1.67 8.15 -6.49
N SER A 24 1.38 9.44 -6.62
CA SER A 24 0.60 9.97 -7.74
C SER A 24 1.36 9.81 -9.04
N GLU A 25 0.69 9.28 -10.05
CA GLU A 25 1.13 9.20 -11.44
C GLU A 25 0.09 9.91 -12.32
N GLY A 26 0.44 10.23 -13.56
CA GLY A 26 -0.41 11.05 -14.43
C GLY A 26 -1.84 10.51 -14.63
N SER A 27 -2.02 9.19 -14.58
CA SER A 27 -3.31 8.51 -14.75
C SER A 27 -3.91 7.91 -13.47
N GLY A 28 -3.27 8.07 -12.31
CA GLY A 28 -3.73 7.41 -11.09
C GLY A 28 -2.72 7.42 -9.94
N TRP A 29 -2.75 6.39 -9.10
CA TRP A 29 -1.83 6.23 -7.98
C TRP A 29 -1.24 4.84 -7.95
N LYS A 30 0.09 4.78 -7.91
CA LYS A 30 0.81 3.55 -7.59
C LYS A 30 0.81 3.35 -6.08
N VAL A 31 0.31 2.19 -5.66
CA VAL A 31 0.33 1.72 -4.27
C VAL A 31 1.52 0.80 -4.09
N LEU A 32 2.37 1.10 -3.11
CA LEU A 32 3.56 0.31 -2.79
C LEU A 32 3.42 -0.25 -1.38
N TYR A 33 3.49 -1.58 -1.23
CA TYR A 33 3.50 -2.26 0.06
C TYR A 33 4.91 -2.69 0.41
N LYS A 34 5.34 -2.40 1.62
CA LYS A 34 6.70 -2.63 2.10
C LYS A 34 6.71 -3.19 3.50
N CYS A 35 7.61 -4.14 3.73
CA CYS A 35 8.01 -4.51 5.08
C CYS A 35 9.13 -3.55 5.52
N GLN A 36 9.05 -3.02 6.75
CA GLN A 36 10.09 -2.18 7.35
C GLN A 36 10.80 -2.85 8.52
N THR A 37 10.54 -4.14 8.76
CA THR A 37 11.22 -4.90 9.80
C THR A 37 12.64 -5.23 9.36
N ALA A 38 13.62 -4.89 10.21
CA ALA A 38 15.04 -5.16 9.94
C ALA A 38 15.26 -6.64 9.59
N GLY A 39 15.97 -6.90 8.48
CA GLY A 39 16.24 -8.25 7.99
C GLY A 39 15.12 -8.88 7.12
N CYS A 40 13.95 -8.25 7.05
CA CYS A 40 12.87 -8.61 6.12
C CYS A 40 12.43 -7.44 5.23
N GLU A 41 13.13 -6.32 5.34
CA GLU A 41 12.82 -5.08 4.64
C GLU A 41 12.79 -5.27 3.12
N GLY A 42 11.79 -4.67 2.47
CA GLY A 42 11.62 -4.81 1.04
C GLY A 42 10.23 -4.45 0.55
N GLU A 43 10.12 -4.33 -0.78
CA GLU A 43 8.83 -4.27 -1.46
C GLU A 43 8.19 -5.65 -1.47
N VAL A 44 6.96 -5.72 -0.96
CA VAL A 44 6.19 -6.97 -0.85
C VAL A 44 5.24 -7.08 -2.02
N ALA A 45 4.56 -5.97 -2.35
CA ALA A 45 3.63 -5.92 -3.45
C ALA A 45 3.49 -4.50 -4.00
N THR A 46 2.99 -4.41 -5.22
CA THR A 46 2.59 -3.17 -5.86
C THR A 46 1.22 -3.31 -6.48
N SER A 47 0.42 -2.24 -6.40
CA SER A 47 -0.87 -2.15 -7.08
C SER A 47 -1.03 -0.76 -7.70
N PHE A 48 -2.07 -0.59 -8.51
CA PHE A 48 -2.39 0.65 -9.18
C PHE A 48 -3.88 0.97 -9.04
N ILE A 49 -4.18 2.24 -8.74
CA ILE A 49 -5.55 2.76 -8.63
C ILE A 49 -5.72 3.85 -9.68
N ASP A 50 -6.59 3.63 -10.66
CA ASP A 50 -6.90 4.61 -11.70
C ASP A 50 -7.54 5.88 -11.14
N MET A 51 -7.18 7.03 -11.71
CA MET A 51 -7.73 8.33 -11.34
C MET A 51 -9.23 8.44 -11.54
N ALA A 52 -9.75 7.77 -12.58
CA ALA A 52 -11.18 7.77 -12.88
C ALA A 52 -12.00 6.91 -11.91
N SER A 53 -11.36 6.00 -11.16
CA SER A 53 -12.03 5.04 -10.28
C SER A 53 -12.23 5.54 -8.85
N VAL A 54 -11.80 6.76 -8.55
CA VAL A 54 -11.83 7.36 -7.21
C VAL A 54 -12.07 8.87 -7.32
N SER A 55 -12.80 9.42 -6.37
CA SER A 55 -13.25 10.82 -6.38
C SER A 55 -12.40 11.72 -5.48
N SER A 56 -11.57 11.12 -4.61
CA SER A 56 -10.78 11.85 -3.62
C SER A 56 -9.52 11.10 -3.24
N ARG A 57 -8.54 11.81 -2.67
CA ARG A 57 -7.29 11.20 -2.18
C ARG A 57 -7.54 10.26 -1.00
N ASP A 58 -8.53 10.54 -0.16
CA ASP A 58 -8.90 9.68 0.96
C ASP A 58 -9.46 8.33 0.47
N GLU A 59 -10.28 8.34 -0.58
CA GLU A 59 -10.78 7.13 -1.22
C GLU A 59 -9.63 6.28 -1.81
N VAL A 60 -8.56 6.90 -2.33
CA VAL A 60 -7.36 6.16 -2.76
C VAL A 60 -6.71 5.42 -1.58
N TYR A 61 -6.66 6.05 -0.40
CA TYR A 61 -6.10 5.43 0.80
C TYR A 61 -6.97 4.29 1.34
N GLU A 62 -8.29 4.44 1.32
CA GLU A 62 -9.23 3.39 1.70
C GLU A 62 -9.10 2.18 0.76
N ARG A 63 -9.03 2.44 -0.55
CA ARG A 63 -8.91 1.38 -1.55
C ARG A 63 -7.55 0.69 -1.52
N ALA A 64 -6.47 1.44 -1.25
CA ALA A 64 -5.16 0.87 -0.98
C ALA A 64 -5.13 0.05 0.31
N GLU A 65 -5.86 0.45 1.35
CA GLU A 65 -5.99 -0.42 2.53
C GLU A 65 -6.74 -1.71 2.19
N ASP A 66 -7.85 -1.64 1.45
CA ASP A 66 -8.62 -2.82 1.10
C ASP A 66 -7.82 -3.82 0.25
N ILE A 67 -7.09 -3.34 -0.76
CA ILE A 67 -6.17 -4.17 -1.56
C ILE A 67 -5.14 -4.85 -0.65
N GLY A 68 -4.58 -4.10 0.31
CA GLY A 68 -3.59 -4.61 1.23
C GLY A 68 -4.09 -5.74 2.14
N ARG A 69 -5.40 -5.80 2.45
CA ARG A 69 -6.00 -6.88 3.24
C ARG A 69 -5.97 -8.25 2.55
N THR A 70 -5.81 -8.25 1.23
CA THR A 70 -5.75 -9.47 0.42
C THR A 70 -4.33 -9.96 0.12
N LEU A 71 -3.31 -9.25 0.61
CA LEU A 71 -1.91 -9.65 0.58
C LEU A 71 -1.58 -10.56 1.76
#